data_AF-A0A3P7LL46-F1
#
_entry.id   AF-A0A3P7LL46-F1
#
_cell.length_a   1.000
_cell.length_b   1.000
_cell.length_c   1.000
_cell.angle_alpha   90.00
_cell.angle_beta   90.00
_cell.angle_gamma   90.00
#
_symmetry.space_group_name_H-M   'P 1'
#
loop_
_entity.id
_entity.type
_entity.pdbx_description
1 polymer ?
#
loop_
_entity_poly.entity_id
_entity_poly.type
_entity_poly.pdbx_seq_one_letter_code
_entity_poly.pdbx_strand_id
1 'polypeptide(L)'
;MMCFDKKLEASRRDFYVTDTEIRETDCVISTVELDSLLDEVENLVESEEQGWLGDFSRGLSNGVYFSLFIFPCPGVLCGNAGGTSGGFADVLVERFVKECGGEIAEQRIARNVDSITVTRDGEVLLRAARIYGFRNIQNLVRKMKNNKTPYDYIEVMACPSACGNGGAQIRGETAEERERILKAVEETFAKIGHDASSEARLVFTNYSVTVI
;
A
#
# COMPACT_ATOMS: atom_id res chain seq x y z
N MET A 1 -7.15 -0.50 -7.54
CA MET A 1 -7.18 -0.42 -6.06
C MET A 1 -7.88 -1.64 -5.48
N MET A 2 -7.37 -2.21 -4.40
CA MET A 2 -7.93 -3.40 -3.73
C MET A 2 -9.15 -3.13 -2.81
N CYS A 3 -9.67 -1.89 -2.76
CA CYS A 3 -10.76 -1.50 -1.85
C CYS A 3 -11.77 -0.56 -2.53
N PHE A 4 -13.07 -0.78 -2.28
CA PHE A 4 -14.13 0.09 -2.79
C PHE A 4 -14.14 1.47 -2.11
N ASP A 5 -13.69 1.58 -0.86
CA ASP A 5 -13.66 2.85 -0.13
C ASP A 5 -12.76 3.89 -0.81
N LYS A 6 -11.80 3.45 -1.64
CA LYS A 6 -10.98 4.37 -2.44
C LYS A 6 -11.79 5.15 -3.47
N LYS A 7 -12.92 4.61 -3.94
CA LYS A 7 -13.86 5.37 -4.77
C LYS A 7 -14.55 6.47 -3.97
N LEU A 8 -14.94 6.17 -2.73
CA LEU A 8 -15.54 7.14 -1.83
C LEU A 8 -14.52 8.24 -1.47
N GLU A 9 -13.28 7.85 -1.21
CA GLU A 9 -12.16 8.77 -0.98
C GLU A 9 -11.99 9.71 -2.18
N ALA A 10 -11.80 9.18 -3.39
CA ALA A 10 -11.66 9.98 -4.62
C ALA A 10 -12.89 10.87 -4.93
N SER A 11 -14.06 10.53 -4.40
CA SER A 11 -15.28 11.34 -4.56
C SER A 11 -15.41 12.51 -3.58
N ARG A 12 -14.53 12.59 -2.57
CA ARG A 12 -14.59 13.68 -1.57
C ARG A 12 -14.28 15.02 -2.21
N ARG A 13 -14.95 16.06 -1.70
CA ARG A 13 -14.78 17.44 -2.18
C ARG A 13 -13.47 18.08 -1.71
N ASP A 14 -12.71 17.41 -0.86
CA ASP A 14 -11.45 17.90 -0.32
C ASP A 14 -10.26 17.63 -1.26
N PHE A 15 -10.42 16.76 -2.27
CA PHE A 15 -9.34 16.31 -3.15
C PHE A 15 -9.38 16.99 -4.52
N TYR A 16 -9.01 18.26 -4.52
CA TYR A 16 -8.73 19.04 -5.72
C TYR A 16 -7.28 19.50 -5.70
N VAL A 17 -6.65 19.55 -6.87
CA VAL A 17 -5.33 20.16 -7.02
C VAL A 17 -5.45 21.63 -6.59
N THR A 18 -4.52 22.07 -5.74
CA THR A 18 -4.54 23.40 -5.12
C THR A 18 -4.77 24.50 -6.16
N ASP A 19 -5.70 25.41 -5.86
CA ASP A 19 -6.10 26.53 -6.73
C ASP A 19 -6.72 26.12 -8.09
N THR A 20 -7.24 24.90 -8.21
CA THR A 20 -7.94 24.43 -9.43
C THR A 20 -9.26 23.71 -9.11
N GLU A 21 -10.09 23.53 -10.14
CA GLU A 21 -11.28 22.65 -10.09
C GLU A 21 -10.97 21.21 -10.54
N ILE A 22 -9.69 20.87 -10.70
CA ILE A 22 -9.24 19.56 -11.17
C ILE A 22 -9.13 18.62 -9.96
N ARG A 23 -9.71 17.43 -10.08
CA ARG A 23 -9.62 16.41 -9.03
C ARG A 23 -8.22 15.82 -8.98
N GLU A 24 -7.76 15.46 -7.78
CA GLU A 24 -6.49 14.73 -7.64
C GLU A 24 -6.58 13.28 -8.18
N THR A 25 -7.78 12.71 -8.28
CA THR A 25 -8.01 11.36 -8.80
C THR A 25 -9.27 11.34 -9.65
N ASP A 26 -9.11 11.11 -10.95
CA ASP A 26 -10.23 11.06 -11.90
C ASP A 26 -11.05 9.77 -11.80
N CYS A 27 -10.36 8.64 -11.64
CA CYS A 27 -10.98 7.33 -11.63
C CYS A 27 -10.26 6.37 -10.68
N VAL A 28 -11.03 5.47 -10.08
CA VAL A 28 -10.53 4.36 -9.26
C VAL A 28 -11.13 3.07 -9.83
N ILE A 29 -10.26 2.24 -10.41
CA ILE A 29 -10.61 0.90 -10.91
C ILE A 29 -10.24 -0.11 -9.82
N SER A 30 -11.18 -0.97 -9.44
CA SER A 30 -10.91 -2.04 -8.47
C SER A 30 -10.34 -3.32 -9.10
N THR A 31 -9.78 -4.22 -8.29
CA THR A 31 -9.21 -5.47 -8.80
C THR A 31 -10.25 -6.32 -9.53
N VAL A 32 -11.46 -6.47 -8.97
CA VAL A 32 -12.56 -7.21 -9.62
C VAL A 32 -13.07 -6.53 -10.89
N GLU A 33 -13.02 -5.19 -10.96
CA GLU A 33 -13.40 -4.48 -12.19
C GLU A 33 -12.35 -4.62 -13.27
N LEU A 34 -11.07 -4.59 -12.88
CA LEU A 34 -9.98 -4.87 -13.82
C LEU A 34 -10.08 -6.30 -14.35
N ASP A 35 -10.35 -7.28 -13.48
CA ASP A 35 -10.58 -8.67 -13.83
C ASP A 35 -11.71 -8.81 -14.87
N SER A 36 -12.88 -8.22 -14.59
CA SER A 36 -14.00 -8.23 -15.56
C SER A 36 -13.69 -7.53 -16.87
N LEU A 37 -12.87 -6.49 -16.87
CA LEU A 37 -12.43 -5.82 -18.11
C LEU A 37 -11.49 -6.71 -18.93
N LEU A 38 -10.68 -7.55 -18.27
CA LEU A 38 -9.77 -8.46 -18.95
C LEU A 38 -10.50 -9.64 -19.61
N ASP A 39 -11.67 -10.05 -19.10
CA ASP A 39 -12.51 -11.09 -19.72
C ASP A 39 -12.97 -10.70 -21.15
N GLU A 40 -13.09 -9.40 -21.44
CA GLU A 40 -13.48 -8.88 -22.76
C GLU A 40 -12.28 -8.72 -23.71
N VAL A 41 -11.06 -8.99 -23.25
CA VAL A 41 -9.83 -8.84 -24.05
C VAL A 41 -9.50 -10.16 -24.75
N GLU A 42 -9.84 -10.25 -26.03
CA GLU A 42 -9.60 -11.47 -26.85
C GLU A 42 -8.11 -11.76 -27.12
N ASN A 43 -7.23 -10.76 -27.05
CA ASN A 43 -5.82 -10.87 -27.43
C ASN A 43 -4.87 -10.39 -26.32
N LEU A 44 -4.79 -11.15 -25.23
CA LEU A 44 -3.65 -11.06 -24.32
C LEU A 44 -2.44 -11.65 -25.05
N VAL A 45 -1.39 -10.86 -25.27
CA VAL A 45 -0.15 -11.36 -25.89
C VAL A 45 0.77 -11.65 -24.73
N GLU A 46 1.16 -12.91 -24.58
CA GLU A 46 2.23 -13.28 -23.67
C GLU A 46 3.54 -12.66 -24.20
N SER A 47 4.10 -11.71 -23.45
CA SER A 47 5.40 -11.11 -23.76
C SER A 47 6.49 -11.80 -22.97
N GLU A 48 7.57 -12.21 -23.64
CA GLU A 48 8.79 -12.70 -22.99
C GLU A 48 9.63 -11.55 -22.38
N GLU A 49 9.22 -10.29 -22.58
CA GLU A 49 9.92 -9.12 -22.02
C GLU A 49 9.77 -9.06 -20.50
N GLN A 50 10.90 -9.08 -19.79
CA GLN A 50 10.95 -8.94 -18.34
C GLN A 50 10.73 -7.47 -17.92
N GLY A 51 9.65 -7.22 -17.19
CA GLY A 51 9.32 -5.91 -16.61
C GLY A 51 7.83 -5.57 -16.77
N TRP A 52 7.24 -4.83 -15.83
CA TRP A 52 5.83 -4.41 -15.90
C TRP A 52 5.54 -3.53 -17.14
N LEU A 53 6.56 -2.93 -17.73
CA LEU A 53 6.49 -2.12 -18.94
C LEU A 53 6.54 -2.89 -20.27
N GLY A 54 6.73 -4.21 -20.27
CA GLY A 54 6.57 -5.02 -21.49
C GLY A 54 5.17 -4.89 -22.12
N ASP A 55 4.16 -4.55 -21.31
CA ASP A 55 2.78 -4.29 -21.78
C ASP A 55 2.47 -2.81 -22.04
N PHE A 56 3.17 -1.85 -21.41
CA PHE A 56 3.01 -0.42 -21.71
C PHE A 56 3.78 0.05 -22.94
N SER A 57 4.67 -0.78 -23.50
CA SER A 57 5.24 -0.60 -24.84
C SER A 57 4.20 -0.70 -25.97
N ARG A 58 2.94 -1.07 -25.69
CA ARG A 58 1.84 -1.10 -26.69
C ARG A 58 1.35 0.28 -27.16
N GLY A 59 2.13 1.34 -26.96
CA GLY A 59 2.02 2.62 -27.65
C GLY A 59 3.03 2.82 -28.80
N LEU A 60 3.90 1.85 -29.09
CA LEU A 60 4.97 2.00 -30.09
C LEU A 60 4.67 1.39 -31.47
N SER A 61 3.50 0.81 -31.70
CA SER A 61 3.21 0.22 -33.02
C SER A 61 2.88 1.24 -34.12
N ASN A 62 2.81 2.56 -33.84
CA ASN A 62 2.62 3.59 -34.89
C ASN A 62 3.33 4.93 -34.62
N GLY A 63 4.62 4.89 -34.23
CA GLY A 63 5.56 5.97 -34.58
C GLY A 63 5.52 7.26 -33.75
N VAL A 64 5.73 7.19 -32.44
CA VAL A 64 6.18 8.37 -31.67
C VAL A 64 7.33 7.99 -30.74
N TYR A 65 8.50 8.59 -31.00
CA TYR A 65 9.72 8.60 -30.17
C TYR A 65 9.52 9.33 -28.82
N PHE A 66 8.35 9.21 -28.20
CA PHE A 66 7.93 10.03 -27.06
C PHE A 66 8.22 9.38 -25.71
N SER A 67 8.28 8.04 -25.62
CA SER A 67 8.36 7.35 -24.32
C SER A 67 9.74 7.43 -23.67
N LEU A 68 10.82 7.35 -24.44
CA LEU A 68 12.19 7.47 -23.90
C LEU A 68 12.55 8.87 -23.40
N PHE A 69 11.86 9.91 -23.89
CA PHE A 69 12.07 11.30 -23.46
C PHE A 69 11.22 11.69 -22.24
N ILE A 70 10.19 10.90 -21.89
CA ILE A 70 9.22 11.25 -20.84
C ILE A 70 9.29 10.30 -19.65
N PHE A 71 9.49 9.00 -19.84
CA PHE A 71 9.62 8.05 -18.72
C PHE A 71 10.93 7.27 -18.81
N PRO A 72 12.03 7.80 -18.25
CA PRO A 72 13.35 7.17 -18.34
C PRO A 72 13.55 6.04 -17.31
N CYS A 73 12.52 5.67 -16.54
CA CYS A 73 12.58 4.55 -15.60
C CYS A 73 11.99 3.27 -16.22
N PRO A 74 12.66 2.10 -16.10
CA PRO A 74 12.15 0.81 -16.56
C PRO A 74 10.94 0.26 -15.76
N GLY A 75 10.31 1.08 -14.90
CA GLY A 75 9.15 0.74 -14.06
C GLY A 75 9.36 -0.54 -13.25
N VAL A 76 10.30 -0.48 -12.32
CA VAL A 76 10.50 -1.55 -11.34
C VAL A 76 9.30 -1.57 -10.39
N LEU A 77 8.69 -2.75 -10.22
CA LEU A 77 7.67 -2.94 -9.20
C LEU A 77 8.37 -2.92 -7.83
N CYS A 78 8.07 -1.88 -7.05
CA CYS A 78 8.58 -1.73 -5.69
C CYS A 78 7.40 -1.75 -4.71
N GLY A 79 7.51 -2.53 -3.66
CA GLY A 79 6.56 -2.62 -2.56
C GLY A 79 7.14 -2.03 -1.29
N ASN A 80 6.32 -1.85 -0.25
CA ASN A 80 6.82 -1.43 1.05
C ASN A 80 7.16 -2.64 1.93
N ALA A 81 8.12 -2.48 2.84
CA ALA A 81 8.56 -3.54 3.75
C ALA A 81 7.43 -4.04 4.70
N GLY A 82 6.43 -3.22 5.02
CA GLY A 82 5.32 -3.62 5.91
C GLY A 82 4.15 -4.33 5.21
N GLY A 83 4.44 -5.01 4.10
CA GLY A 83 3.49 -5.90 3.43
C GLY A 83 2.23 -5.22 2.93
N THR A 84 1.11 -5.95 2.99
CA THR A 84 -0.18 -5.52 2.43
C THR A 84 -0.87 -4.39 3.21
N SER A 85 -0.26 -3.92 4.31
CA SER A 85 -0.72 -2.77 5.10
C SER A 85 -0.11 -1.44 4.67
N GLY A 86 0.97 -1.48 3.87
CA GLY A 86 1.74 -0.29 3.51
C GLY A 86 2.87 0.02 4.49
N GLY A 87 2.84 -0.50 5.72
CA GLY A 87 3.98 -0.52 6.64
C GLY A 87 4.33 0.80 7.30
N PHE A 88 3.37 1.70 7.50
CA PHE A 88 3.66 3.01 8.08
C PHE A 88 4.13 2.89 9.53
N ALA A 89 3.53 1.97 10.31
CA ALA A 89 3.98 1.66 11.67
C ALA A 89 5.44 1.18 11.68
N ASP A 90 5.80 0.30 10.75
CA ASP A 90 7.14 -0.29 10.68
C ASP A 90 8.17 0.79 10.32
N VAL A 91 7.91 1.59 9.29
CA VAL A 91 8.78 2.71 8.87
C VAL A 91 8.93 3.74 10.01
N LEU A 92 7.85 4.05 10.72
CA LEU A 92 7.88 4.99 11.84
C LEU A 92 8.75 4.46 12.98
N VAL A 93 8.57 3.20 13.38
CA VAL A 93 9.33 2.58 14.46
C VAL A 93 10.81 2.46 14.09
N GLU A 94 11.11 1.99 12.87
CA GLU A 94 12.48 1.90 12.37
C GLU A 94 13.17 3.28 12.37
N ARG A 95 12.48 4.31 11.87
CA ARG A 95 13.00 5.68 11.88
C ARG A 95 13.21 6.18 13.30
N PHE A 96 12.26 5.94 14.21
CA PHE A 96 12.37 6.33 15.60
C PHE A 96 13.60 5.69 16.26
N VAL A 97 13.82 4.39 16.07
CA VAL A 97 14.98 3.68 16.62
C VAL A 97 16.28 4.19 16.01
N LYS A 98 16.29 4.55 14.72
CA LYS A 98 17.47 5.14 14.09
C LYS A 98 17.86 6.50 14.69
N GLU A 99 16.88 7.33 15.04
CA GLU A 99 17.10 8.68 15.57
C GLU A 99 17.30 8.70 17.10
N CYS A 100 16.59 7.84 17.84
CA CYS A 100 16.55 7.85 19.30
C CYS A 100 17.23 6.64 19.96
N GLY A 101 17.55 5.59 19.20
CA GLY A 101 18.00 4.30 19.73
C GLY A 101 16.89 3.51 20.42
N GLY A 102 17.25 2.34 20.95
CA GLY A 102 16.36 1.42 21.64
C GLY A 102 16.19 0.08 20.94
N GLU A 103 15.62 -0.87 21.67
CA GLU A 103 15.34 -2.23 21.22
C GLU A 103 13.86 -2.39 20.90
N ILE A 104 13.55 -3.00 19.77
CA ILE A 104 12.18 -3.26 19.31
C ILE A 104 11.72 -4.61 19.84
N ALA A 105 10.56 -4.62 20.50
CA ALA A 105 9.84 -5.84 20.87
C ALA A 105 8.45 -5.82 20.24
N GLU A 106 8.16 -6.82 19.40
CA GLU A 106 6.85 -7.00 18.78
C GLU A 106 6.10 -8.18 19.43
N GLN A 107 4.81 -7.97 19.72
CA GLN A 107 3.94 -8.98 20.31
C GLN A 107 2.56 -8.96 19.67
N ARG A 108 2.08 -10.13 19.26
CA ARG A 108 0.68 -10.32 18.85
C ARG A 108 -0.22 -10.40 20.09
N ILE A 109 -1.05 -9.38 20.30
CA ILE A 109 -1.96 -9.28 21.45
C ILE A 109 -3.26 -10.04 21.18
N ALA A 110 -3.75 -9.98 19.95
CA ALA A 110 -4.92 -10.71 19.50
C ALA A 110 -4.86 -10.92 17.97
N ARG A 111 -5.81 -11.66 17.42
CA ARG A 111 -5.92 -11.79 15.96
C ARG A 111 -6.10 -10.40 15.33
N ASN A 112 -5.23 -10.06 14.38
CA ASN A 112 -5.18 -8.75 13.71
C ASN A 112 -4.91 -7.56 14.66
N VAL A 113 -4.23 -7.80 15.78
CA VAL A 113 -3.80 -6.77 16.73
C VAL A 113 -2.37 -7.08 17.18
N ASP A 114 -1.42 -6.32 16.68
CA ASP A 114 -0.01 -6.44 17.02
C ASP A 114 0.45 -5.17 17.75
N SER A 115 1.26 -5.35 18.80
CA SER A 115 1.81 -4.29 19.64
C SER A 115 3.32 -4.25 19.42
N ILE A 116 3.87 -3.07 19.19
CA ILE A 116 5.30 -2.83 19.00
C ILE A 116 5.75 -1.88 20.11
N THR A 117 6.78 -2.27 20.86
CA THR A 117 7.34 -1.46 21.94
C THR A 117 8.81 -1.21 21.67
N VAL A 118 9.24 0.05 21.82
CA VAL A 118 10.65 0.42 21.80
C VAL A 118 11.10 0.73 23.21
N THR A 119 12.14 0.04 23.69
CA THR A 119 12.68 0.21 25.04
C THR A 119 14.17 0.56 25.02
N ARG A 120 14.61 1.40 25.95
CA ARG A 120 16.03 1.71 26.16
C ARG A 120 16.29 1.86 27.67
N ASP A 121 17.32 1.20 28.18
CA ASP A 121 17.71 1.25 29.60
C ASP A 121 16.57 0.93 30.58
N GLY A 122 15.63 0.05 30.18
CA GLY A 122 14.46 -0.32 30.97
C GLY A 122 13.28 0.66 30.89
N GLU A 123 13.42 1.78 30.19
CA GLU A 123 12.34 2.73 29.92
C GLU A 123 11.66 2.46 28.58
N VAL A 124 10.33 2.64 28.54
CA VAL A 124 9.58 2.55 27.30
C VAL A 124 9.58 3.91 26.61
N LEU A 125 10.16 3.96 25.41
CA LEU A 125 10.28 5.19 24.62
C LEU A 125 9.11 5.38 23.65
N LEU A 126 8.58 4.28 23.10
CA LEU A 126 7.49 4.29 22.13
C LEU A 126 6.64 3.02 22.24
N ARG A 127 5.32 3.17 22.15
CA ARG A 127 4.36 2.08 21.99
C ARG A 127 3.54 2.31 20.73
N ALA A 128 3.80 1.53 19.70
CA ALA A 128 3.01 1.50 18.48
C ALA A 128 2.07 0.29 18.46
N ALA A 129 0.99 0.37 17.69
CA ALA A 129 0.11 -0.77 17.45
C ALA A 129 -0.40 -0.81 16.01
N ARG A 130 -0.57 -2.03 15.48
CA ARG A 130 -1.25 -2.32 14.22
C ARG A 130 -2.56 -2.99 14.53
N ILE A 131 -3.68 -2.35 14.19
CA ILE A 131 -5.03 -2.78 14.59
C ILE A 131 -5.91 -2.89 13.34
N TYR A 132 -6.10 -4.12 12.86
CA TYR A 132 -6.82 -4.37 11.62
C TYR A 132 -8.19 -5.01 11.88
N GLY A 133 -9.16 -4.68 11.02
CA GLY A 133 -10.54 -5.12 11.12
C GLY A 133 -11.45 -4.14 11.87
N PHE A 134 -12.61 -3.85 11.29
CA PHE A 134 -13.58 -2.90 11.85
C PHE A 134 -14.00 -3.22 13.29
N ARG A 135 -14.15 -4.50 13.65
CA ARG A 135 -14.43 -4.94 15.03
C ARG A 135 -13.33 -4.50 16.01
N ASN A 136 -12.07 -4.63 15.61
CA ASN A 136 -10.93 -4.23 16.44
C ASN A 136 -10.84 -2.71 16.55
N ILE A 137 -11.12 -1.97 15.46
CA ILE A 137 -11.21 -0.51 15.47
C ILE A 137 -12.32 -0.03 16.41
N GLN A 138 -13.49 -0.65 16.40
CA GLN A 138 -14.58 -0.31 17.33
C GLN A 138 -14.14 -0.50 18.79
N ASN A 139 -13.42 -1.59 19.09
CA ASN A 139 -12.88 -1.84 20.42
C ASN A 139 -11.81 -0.83 20.81
N LEU A 140 -10.92 -0.46 19.88
CA LEU A 140 -9.93 0.60 20.06
C LEU A 140 -10.61 1.93 20.41
N VAL A 141 -11.58 2.38 19.60
CA VAL A 141 -12.29 3.65 19.83
C VAL A 141 -12.97 3.66 21.20
N ARG A 142 -13.57 2.53 21.64
CA ARG A 142 -14.13 2.41 23.00
C ARG A 142 -13.06 2.53 24.08
N LYS A 143 -11.86 1.96 23.89
CA LYS A 143 -10.74 2.12 24.84
C LYS A 143 -10.21 3.56 24.86
N MET A 144 -10.09 4.20 23.69
CA MET A 144 -9.65 5.60 23.58
C MET A 144 -10.61 6.55 24.29
N LYS A 145 -11.92 6.40 24.09
CA LYS A 145 -12.94 7.21 24.79
C LYS A 145 -12.86 7.11 26.32
N ASN A 146 -12.29 6.02 26.84
CA ASN A 146 -12.12 5.80 28.27
C ASN A 146 -10.68 6.07 28.75
N ASN A 147 -9.80 6.65 27.92
CA ASN A 147 -8.38 6.86 28.21
C ASN A 147 -7.63 5.57 28.62
N LYS A 148 -7.99 4.43 28.00
CA LYS A 148 -7.42 3.10 28.29
C LYS A 148 -6.53 2.55 27.17
N THR A 149 -6.12 3.39 26.24
CA THR A 149 -5.25 2.98 25.14
C THR A 149 -3.79 3.25 25.53
N PRO A 150 -2.93 2.22 25.56
CA PRO A 150 -1.55 2.37 26.03
C PRO A 150 -0.56 2.74 24.91
N TYR A 151 -1.04 3.11 23.72
CA TYR A 151 -0.23 3.30 22.51
C TYR A 151 -0.10 4.78 22.14
N ASP A 152 1.09 5.17 21.70
CA ASP A 152 1.44 6.51 21.22
C ASP A 152 1.15 6.65 19.72
N TYR A 153 1.34 5.56 18.96
CA TYR A 153 1.03 5.49 17.53
C TYR A 153 0.15 4.27 17.23
N ILE A 154 -0.84 4.45 16.37
CA ILE A 154 -1.74 3.35 15.98
C ILE A 154 -1.99 3.42 14.48
N GLU A 155 -1.61 2.35 13.78
CA GLU A 155 -2.02 2.11 12.42
C GLU A 155 -3.31 1.28 12.41
N VAL A 156 -4.30 1.72 11.64
CA VAL A 156 -5.61 1.06 11.54
C VAL A 156 -5.94 0.71 10.10
N MET A 157 -6.51 -0.48 9.91
CA MET A 157 -7.05 -0.92 8.62
C MET A 157 -8.45 -1.49 8.81
N ALA A 158 -9.42 -1.06 7.98
CA ALA A 158 -10.81 -1.50 8.13
C ALA A 158 -11.00 -3.00 7.86
N CYS A 159 -10.24 -3.53 6.89
CA CYS A 159 -10.24 -4.96 6.55
C CYS A 159 -9.28 -5.75 7.47
N PRO A 160 -9.67 -6.96 7.92
CA PRO A 160 -8.71 -7.89 8.53
C PRO A 160 -7.66 -8.29 7.49
N SER A 161 -6.40 -8.47 7.89
CA SER A 161 -5.27 -8.69 6.95
C SER A 161 -5.06 -7.53 5.95
N ALA A 162 -5.37 -6.31 6.41
CA ALA A 162 -5.15 -5.07 5.68
C ALA A 162 -5.71 -5.08 4.24
N CYS A 163 -5.03 -4.38 3.33
CA CYS A 163 -5.51 -4.17 1.98
C CYS A 163 -5.49 -5.46 1.14
N GLY A 164 -4.64 -6.44 1.50
CA GLY A 164 -4.51 -7.72 0.79
C GLY A 164 -5.83 -8.49 0.71
N ASN A 165 -6.66 -8.35 1.75
CA ASN A 165 -8.01 -8.91 1.86
C ASN A 165 -9.11 -7.85 1.67
N GLY A 166 -8.81 -6.79 0.92
CA GLY A 166 -9.70 -5.68 0.67
C GLY A 166 -11.02 -6.11 0.04
N GLY A 167 -12.06 -5.29 0.22
CA GLY A 167 -13.42 -5.60 -0.23
C GLY A 167 -13.57 -5.79 -1.74
N ALA A 168 -12.64 -5.25 -2.52
CA ALA A 168 -12.69 -5.25 -3.98
C ALA A 168 -11.62 -6.16 -4.63
N GLN A 169 -11.07 -7.09 -3.86
CA GLN A 169 -10.20 -8.16 -4.33
C GLN A 169 -11.02 -9.33 -4.88
N ILE A 170 -10.39 -10.15 -5.74
CA ILE A 170 -10.93 -11.45 -6.15
C ILE A 170 -11.10 -12.32 -4.90
N ARG A 171 -12.29 -12.92 -4.75
CA ARG A 171 -12.65 -13.71 -3.56
C ARG A 171 -13.07 -15.11 -3.96
N GLY A 172 -12.50 -16.09 -3.26
CA GLY A 172 -12.97 -17.46 -3.31
C GLY A 172 -14.39 -17.61 -2.76
N GLU A 173 -15.07 -18.67 -3.19
CA GLU A 173 -16.43 -18.99 -2.74
C GLU A 173 -16.42 -19.52 -1.30
N THR A 174 -15.42 -20.33 -0.96
CA THR A 174 -15.26 -20.91 0.38
C THR A 174 -14.29 -20.13 1.26
N ALA A 175 -14.36 -20.38 2.58
CA ALA A 175 -13.42 -19.79 3.52
C ALA A 175 -11.98 -20.26 3.28
N GLU A 176 -11.78 -21.56 2.98
CA GLU A 176 -10.44 -22.09 2.71
C GLU A 176 -9.84 -21.50 1.44
N GLU A 177 -10.66 -21.28 0.41
CA GLU A 177 -10.21 -20.68 -0.84
C GLU A 177 -9.80 -19.22 -0.65
N ARG A 178 -10.57 -18.44 0.12
CA ARG A 178 -10.22 -17.05 0.47
C ARG A 178 -8.89 -16.98 1.22
N GLU A 179 -8.67 -17.89 2.16
CA GLU A 179 -7.41 -17.96 2.90
C GLU A 179 -6.23 -18.33 1.99
N ARG A 180 -6.43 -19.27 1.07
CA ARG A 180 -5.43 -19.66 0.06
C ARG A 180 -5.06 -18.48 -0.86
N ILE A 181 -6.06 -17.77 -1.38
CA ILE A 181 -5.87 -16.60 -2.26
C ILE A 181 -5.11 -15.51 -1.50
N LEU A 182 -5.54 -15.18 -0.28
CA LEU A 182 -4.87 -14.17 0.55
C LEU A 182 -3.40 -14.53 0.78
N LYS A 183 -3.12 -15.79 1.13
CA LYS A 183 -1.75 -16.27 1.33
C LYS A 183 -0.91 -16.14 0.06
N ALA A 184 -1.46 -16.49 -1.11
CA ALA A 184 -0.77 -16.34 -2.39
C ALA A 184 -0.47 -14.87 -2.72
N VAL A 185 -1.39 -13.96 -2.41
CA VAL A 185 -1.18 -12.51 -2.56
C VAL A 185 -0.05 -12.04 -1.63
N GLU A 186 -0.06 -12.44 -0.36
CA GLU A 186 0.98 -12.08 0.61
C GLU A 186 2.37 -12.62 0.20
N GLU A 187 2.45 -13.88 -0.24
CA GLU A 187 3.68 -14.50 -0.74
C GLU A 187 4.21 -13.83 -2.01
N THR A 188 3.33 -13.40 -2.91
CA THR A 188 3.71 -12.67 -4.11
C THR A 188 4.20 -11.28 -3.78
N PHE A 189 3.50 -10.57 -2.88
CA PHE A 189 3.89 -9.25 -2.42
C PHE A 189 5.25 -9.25 -1.71
N ALA A 190 5.53 -10.29 -0.91
CA ALA A 190 6.81 -10.44 -0.21
C ALA A 190 8.02 -10.66 -1.15
N LYS A 191 7.80 -11.01 -2.42
CA LYS A 191 8.87 -11.15 -3.43
C LYS A 191 9.20 -9.82 -4.11
N ILE A 192 8.37 -8.80 -3.93
CA ILE A 192 8.57 -7.48 -4.55
C ILE A 192 9.68 -6.75 -3.78
N GLY A 193 10.65 -6.18 -4.49
CA GLY A 193 11.73 -5.40 -3.89
C GLY A 193 11.21 -4.16 -3.15
N HIS A 194 11.95 -3.70 -2.14
CA HIS A 194 11.55 -2.57 -1.29
C HIS A 194 12.36 -1.29 -1.51
N ASP A 195 13.31 -1.31 -2.44
CA ASP A 195 14.13 -0.15 -2.76
C ASP A 195 13.79 0.37 -4.15
N ALA A 196 13.22 1.58 -4.19
CA ALA A 196 12.97 2.33 -5.42
C ALA A 196 13.90 3.56 -5.53
N SER A 197 14.99 3.62 -4.74
CA SER A 197 15.81 4.82 -4.62
C SER A 197 16.49 5.22 -5.92
N SER A 198 16.94 4.25 -6.72
CA SER A 198 17.53 4.48 -8.04
C SER A 198 16.53 5.11 -9.00
N GLU A 199 15.32 4.57 -9.04
CA GLU A 199 14.21 4.98 -9.90
C GLU A 199 13.71 6.36 -9.47
N ALA A 200 13.46 6.55 -8.18
CA ALA A 200 13.05 7.82 -7.61
C ALA A 200 14.07 8.93 -7.93
N ARG A 201 15.38 8.66 -7.74
CA ARG A 201 16.44 9.62 -8.12
C ARG A 201 16.38 9.97 -9.60
N LEU A 202 16.18 8.97 -10.45
CA LEU A 202 16.10 9.17 -11.90
C LEU A 202 14.85 9.96 -12.31
N VAL A 203 13.71 9.76 -11.66
CA VAL A 203 12.53 10.61 -11.83
C VAL A 203 12.84 12.03 -11.37
N PHE A 204 13.39 12.23 -10.17
CA PHE A 204 13.69 13.57 -9.65
C PHE A 204 14.75 14.33 -10.47
N THR A 205 15.74 13.66 -11.06
CA THR A 205 16.71 14.33 -11.94
C THR A 205 16.09 14.78 -13.26
N ASN A 206 15.19 13.96 -13.83
CA ASN A 206 14.56 14.28 -15.11
C ASN A 206 13.38 15.23 -14.98
N TYR A 207 12.65 15.13 -13.87
CA TYR A 207 11.59 16.04 -13.46
C TYR A 207 12.13 16.96 -12.38
N SER A 208 13.03 17.87 -12.79
CA SER A 208 13.43 19.00 -11.94
C SER A 208 12.17 19.84 -11.66
N VAL A 209 11.44 19.50 -10.60
CA VAL A 209 10.42 20.38 -10.03
C VAL A 209 11.21 21.55 -9.46
N THR A 210 11.37 22.58 -10.29
CA THR A 210 11.78 23.90 -9.80
C THR A 210 10.66 24.32 -8.88
N VAL A 211 10.86 24.16 -7.57
CA VAL A 211 10.01 24.78 -6.57
C VAL A 211 10.17 26.28 -6.80
N ILE A 212 9.18 26.89 -7.43
CA ILE A 212 9.06 28.34 -7.61
C ILE A 212 8.65 28.95 -6.26
#